data_AF-A0AAW7N9D0-F1
#
_entry.id   AF-A0AAW7N9D0-F1
#
_cell.length_a   1.000
_cell.length_b   1.000
_cell.length_c   1.000
_cell.angle_alpha   90.00
_cell.angle_beta   90.00
_cell.angle_gamma   90.00
#
_symmetry.space_group_name_H-M   'P 1'
#
loop_
_entity.id
_entity.type
_entity.pdbx_description
1 polymer ?
#
loop_
_entity_poly.entity_id
_entity_poly.type
_entity_poly.pdbx_seq_one_letter_code
_entity_poly.pdbx_strand_id
1 'polypeptide(L)' 'MTVMKDIVTFIYDNEIDNYADFLMICIQHSDDWFDVAINYNTLAINKMIDGMWLKKKNELR' A
#
# COMPACT_ATOMS: atom_id res chain seq x y z
N MET A 1 0.08 8.04 -16.07
CA MET A 1 -0.81 7.18 -15.25
C MET A 1 -0.50 7.53 -13.81
N THR A 2 -1.50 7.88 -13.00
CA THR A 2 -1.29 8.50 -11.68
C THR A 2 -0.62 7.53 -10.72
N VAL A 3 0.49 7.93 -10.07
CA VAL A 3 1.29 7.15 -9.09
C VAL A 3 0.42 6.32 -8.12
N MET A 4 -0.75 6.86 -7.72
CA MET A 4 -1.72 6.15 -6.89
C MET A 4 -2.25 4.83 -7.47
N LYS A 5 -2.51 4.75 -8.78
CA LYS A 5 -2.97 3.51 -9.43
C LYS A 5 -1.88 2.44 -9.39
N ASP A 6 -0.64 2.84 -9.60
CA ASP A 6 0.51 1.94 -9.57
C ASP A 6 0.74 1.42 -8.15
N ILE A 7 0.66 2.31 -7.15
CA ILE A 7 0.71 1.94 -5.71
C ILE A 7 -0.38 0.92 -5.36
N VAL A 8 -1.65 1.19 -5.71
CA VAL A 8 -2.76 0.29 -5.36
C VAL A 8 -2.61 -1.07 -6.03
N THR A 9 -2.22 -1.07 -7.31
CA THR A 9 -1.99 -2.32 -8.06
C THR A 9 -0.85 -3.11 -7.41
N PHE A 10 0.25 -2.45 -7.07
CA PHE A 10 1.39 -3.08 -6.41
C PHE A 10 1.02 -3.68 -5.04
N ILE A 11 0.27 -2.95 -4.21
CA ILE A 11 -0.20 -3.44 -2.90
C ILE A 11 -1.04 -4.70 -3.08
N TYR A 12 -1.93 -4.72 -4.06
CA TYR A 12 -2.79 -5.86 -4.34
C TYR A 12 -2.00 -7.07 -4.83
N ASP A 13 -1.17 -6.89 -5.86
CA ASP A 13 -0.44 -7.97 -6.53
C ASP A 13 0.62 -8.62 -5.62
N ASN A 14 1.19 -7.85 -4.68
CA ASN A 14 2.19 -8.34 -3.74
C ASN A 14 1.63 -8.66 -2.34
N GLU A 15 0.30 -8.61 -2.19
CA GLU A 15 -0.39 -8.94 -0.94
C GLU A 15 0.11 -8.16 0.29
N ILE A 16 0.44 -6.88 0.11
CA ILE A 16 0.96 -6.05 1.19
C ILE A 16 -0.16 -5.74 2.19
N ASP A 17 -0.01 -6.23 3.42
CA ASP A 17 -1.01 -6.17 4.49
C ASP A 17 -0.54 -5.34 5.70
N ASN A 18 0.62 -4.69 5.59
CA ASN A 18 1.20 -3.85 6.62
C ASN A 18 1.69 -2.50 6.06
N TYR A 19 1.31 -1.41 6.72
CA TYR A 19 1.64 -0.06 6.28
C TYR A 19 3.13 0.27 6.44
N ALA A 20 3.78 -0.20 7.50
CA ALA A 20 5.21 0.03 7.71
C ALA A 20 6.04 -0.69 6.65
N ASP A 21 5.67 -1.93 6.31
CA ASP A 21 6.33 -2.68 5.23
C ASP A 21 6.16 -1.97 3.88
N PHE A 22 4.95 -1.46 3.60
CA PHE A 22 4.71 -0.63 2.41
C PHE A 22 5.58 0.64 2.39
N LEU A 23 5.73 1.35 3.51
CA LEU A 23 6.60 2.53 3.59
C LEU A 23 8.06 2.19 3.33
N MET A 24 8.57 1.05 3.83
CA MET A 24 9.93 0.61 3.55
C MET A 24 10.15 0.31 2.07
N ILE A 25 9.15 -0.27 1.39
CA ILE A 25 9.18 -0.47 -0.06
C ILE A 25 9.25 0.88 -0.78
N CYS A 26 8.42 1.86 -0.38
CA CYS A 26 8.44 3.19 -0.98
C CYS A 26 9.82 3.85 -0.87
N ILE A 27 10.45 3.80 0.31
CA ILE A 27 11.80 4.33 0.55
C ILE A 27 12.85 3.69 -0.38
N GLN A 28 12.72 2.40 -0.68
CA GLN A 28 13.67 1.69 -1.54
C GLN A 28 13.38 1.88 -3.03
N HIS A 29 12.11 2.11 -3.39
CA HIS A 29 11.66 2.06 -4.78
C HIS A 29 11.59 3.44 -5.44
N SER A 30 11.03 4.44 -4.76
CA SER A 30 10.75 5.74 -5.38
C SER A 30 10.40 6.81 -4.34
N ASP A 31 11.12 7.93 -4.38
CA ASP A 31 10.80 9.11 -3.57
C ASP A 31 9.39 9.65 -3.85
N ASP A 32 8.91 9.56 -5.10
CA ASP A 32 7.54 9.97 -5.47
C ASP A 32 6.49 9.07 -4.81
N TRP A 33 6.76 7.76 -4.72
CA TRP A 33 5.87 6.83 -4.03
C TRP A 33 5.83 7.14 -2.54
N PHE A 34 7.01 7.39 -1.95
CA PHE A 34 7.10 7.75 -0.55
C PHE A 34 6.34 9.05 -0.26
N ASP A 35 6.55 10.09 -1.06
CA ASP A 35 5.86 11.38 -0.93
C ASP A 35 4.33 11.22 -1.04
N VAL A 36 3.84 10.46 -2.02
CA VAL A 36 2.39 10.16 -2.11
C VAL A 36 1.89 9.37 -0.92
N ALA A 37 2.68 8.40 -0.45
CA ALA A 37 2.35 7.55 0.69
C ALA A 37 2.22 8.35 1.98
N ILE A 38 3.02 9.41 2.19
CA ILE A 38 3.00 10.18 3.44
C ILE A 38 2.22 11.50 3.36
N ASN A 39 2.11 12.14 2.19
CA ASN A 39 1.63 13.53 2.09
C ASN A 39 0.31 13.71 1.31
N TYR A 40 -0.03 12.86 0.34
CA TYR A 40 -1.12 13.17 -0.60
C TYR A 40 -2.30 12.19 -0.58
N ASN A 41 -2.10 10.91 -0.26
CA ASN A 41 -3.18 9.90 -0.31
C ASN A 41 -3.10 8.85 0.82
N THR A 42 -2.49 9.22 1.95
CA THR A 42 -2.30 8.40 3.17
C THR A 42 -3.55 7.61 3.56
N LEU A 43 -4.72 8.24 3.62
CA LEU A 43 -5.96 7.58 4.04
C LEU A 43 -6.40 6.46 3.07
N ALA A 44 -6.33 6.72 1.77
CA ALA A 44 -6.74 5.75 0.76
C ALA A 44 -5.78 4.54 0.73
N ILE A 45 -4.48 4.79 0.83
CA ILE A 45 -3.45 3.75 0.90
C ILE A 45 -3.61 2.91 2.17
N ASN A 46 -3.80 3.56 3.32
CA ASN A 46 -4.01 2.85 4.58
C ASN A 46 -5.26 1.96 4.54
N LYS A 47 -6.37 2.45 3.95
CA LYS A 47 -7.59 1.66 3.76
C LYS A 47 -7.41 0.49 2.80
N MET A 48 -6.59 0.63 1.78
CA MET A 48 -6.26 -0.48 0.88
C MET A 48 -5.53 -1.59 1.64
N ILE A 49 -4.50 -1.22 2.41
CA ILE A 49 -3.70 -2.17 3.19
C ILE A 49 -4.52 -2.83 4.30
N ASP A 50 -5.38 -2.08 5.00
CA ASP A 50 -6.36 -2.64 5.94
C ASP A 50 -7.25 -3.70 5.26
N GLY A 51 -7.68 -3.43 4.02
CA GLY A 51 -8.46 -4.35 3.21
C GLY A 51 -7.71 -5.65 2.89
N MET A 52 -6.43 -5.55 2.53
CA MET A 52 -5.57 -6.71 2.29
C MET A 52 -5.39 -7.55 3.55
N TRP A 53 -5.14 -6.91 4.70
CA TRP A 53 -5.03 -7.60 5.98
C TRP A 53 -6.33 -8.33 6.36
N LEU A 54 -7.49 -7.68 6.19
CA LEU A 54 -8.79 -8.30 6.46
C LEU A 54 -9.07 -9.49 5.54
N LYS A 55 -8.75 -9.37 4.24
CA LYS A 55 -8.91 -10.45 3.27
C LYS A 55 -8.11 -11.68 3.70
N LYS A 56 -6.82 -11.51 3.96
CA LYS A 56 -5.91 -12.58 4.42
C LYS A 56 -6.38 -13.21 5.74
N LYS A 57 -6.82 -12.38 6.70
CA LYS A 57 -7.36 -12.87 7.97
C LYS A 57 -8.60 -13.74 7.79
N ASN A 58 -9.46 -13.43 6.82
CA ASN A 58 -10.67 -14.21 6.55
C ASN A 58 -10.38 -15.53 5.81
N GLU A 59 -9.33 -15.60 5.01
CA GLU A 59 -8.89 -16.84 4.32
C GLU A 59 -8.33 -17.90 5.30
N LEU A 60 -7.85 -17.46 6.47
CA LEU A 60 -7.31 -18.34 7.53
C LEU A 60 -8.39 -18.88 8.49
N ARG A 61 -9.67 -18.52 8.31
CA ARG A 61 -10.80 -18.98 9.13
C ARG A 61 -11.56 -20.11 8.46
#